data_AF-A0A662TLL4-F1
#
_entry.id   AF-A0A662TLL4-F1
#
_cell.length_a   1.000
_cell.length_b   1.000
_cell.length_c   1.000
_cell.angle_alpha   90.00
_cell.angle_beta   90.00
_cell.angle_gamma   90.00
#
_symmetry.space_group_name_H-M   'P 1'
#
loop_
_entity.id
_entity.type
_entity.pdbx_description
1 polymer ?
#
loop_
_entity_poly.entity_id
_entity_poly.type
_entity_poly.pdbx_seq_one_letter_code
_entity_poly.pdbx_strand_id
1 'polypeptide(L)'
;MRLFHVGRIDKRRILIFRVAFCNSLDEKDIEKIFRKLDSLEKKFGLAIQLFNSENIVSWRHILYACNIASANWRKGFKISRKLSLEILLYTSCQHQIDVGVKRVGLRPGDRYSWIVIVGENIDDNVIGEILDELDANITFMRFDIDPTHIMRVYGVYEEELKLSLKSSENVEEALLNCIIPRMNMVVLREKIV
;
A
#
# COMPACT_ATOMS: atom_id res chain seq x y z
N MET A 1 -9.61 -7.25 -20.36
CA MET A 1 -9.94 -7.55 -18.94
C MET A 1 -9.01 -6.72 -18.07
N ARG A 2 -9.46 -5.63 -17.44
CA ARG A 2 -8.57 -4.77 -16.63
C ARG A 2 -8.30 -5.48 -15.30
N LEU A 3 -7.18 -6.21 -15.24
CA LEU A 3 -6.67 -6.90 -14.04
C LEU A 3 -6.21 -5.94 -12.92
N PHE A 4 -6.10 -4.66 -13.23
CA PHE A 4 -5.43 -3.67 -12.41
C PHE A 4 -6.33 -2.47 -12.16
N HIS A 5 -6.28 -1.94 -10.94
CA HIS A 5 -6.71 -0.56 -10.72
C HIS A 5 -5.61 0.34 -11.25
N VAL A 6 -5.91 1.01 -12.36
CA VAL A 6 -4.97 1.89 -13.06
C VAL A 6 -5.29 3.33 -12.68
N GLY A 7 -4.36 3.96 -11.98
CA GLY A 7 -4.35 5.40 -11.73
C GLY A 7 -3.26 6.10 -12.54
N ARG A 8 -3.30 7.42 -12.53
CA ARG A 8 -2.19 8.26 -12.96
C ARG A 8 -1.96 9.36 -11.94
N ILE A 9 -0.69 9.61 -11.63
CA ILE A 9 -0.25 10.84 -10.98
C ILE A 9 0.81 11.45 -11.88
N ASP A 10 0.49 12.61 -12.45
CA ASP A 10 1.30 13.29 -13.46
C ASP A 10 1.57 12.40 -14.68
N LYS A 11 2.85 12.11 -14.96
CA LYS A 11 3.31 11.21 -16.02
C LYS A 11 3.41 9.75 -15.56
N ARG A 12 3.33 9.48 -14.25
CA ARG A 12 3.49 8.13 -13.69
C ARG A 12 2.16 7.40 -13.67
N ARG A 13 2.19 6.16 -14.15
CA ARG A 13 1.11 5.18 -14.00
C ARG A 13 1.19 4.57 -12.61
N ILE A 14 0.03 4.24 -12.06
CA ILE A 14 -0.12 3.50 -10.82
C ILE A 14 -0.89 2.23 -11.15
N LEU A 15 -0.33 1.08 -10.81
CA LEU A 15 -1.02 -0.21 -10.87
C LEU A 15 -1.17 -0.73 -9.45
N ILE A 16 -2.39 -1.06 -9.06
CA ILE A 16 -2.70 -1.69 -7.77
C ILE A 16 -3.50 -2.96 -8.03
N PHE A 17 -3.01 -4.07 -7.48
CA PHE A 17 -3.65 -5.38 -7.59
C PHE A 17 -3.23 -6.30 -6.45
N ARG A 18 -3.88 -7.46 -6.36
CA ARG A 18 -3.59 -8.48 -5.36
C ARG A 18 -2.75 -9.58 -5.98
N VAL A 19 -1.84 -10.13 -5.18
CA VAL A 19 -1.06 -11.31 -5.53
C VAL A 19 -1.21 -12.39 -4.47
N ALA A 20 -1.10 -13.63 -4.89
CA ALA A 20 -0.96 -14.80 -4.04
C ALA A 20 0.47 -15.34 -4.22
N PHE A 21 1.17 -15.56 -3.12
CA PHE A 21 2.47 -16.22 -3.12
C PHE A 21 2.29 -17.72 -3.33
N CYS A 22 3.24 -18.38 -3.99
CA CYS A 22 3.21 -19.83 -4.20
C CYS A 22 3.25 -20.61 -2.87
N ASN A 23 3.91 -20.06 -1.85
CA ASN A 23 3.99 -20.62 -0.51
C ASN A 23 3.66 -19.56 0.55
N SER A 24 3.31 -20.01 1.76
CA SER A 24 3.23 -19.12 2.92
C SER A 24 4.62 -18.60 3.25
N LEU A 25 4.75 -17.30 3.44
CA LEU A 25 6.05 -16.65 3.63
C LEU A 25 6.64 -16.94 5.01
N ASP A 26 7.93 -17.25 5.06
CA ASP A 26 8.71 -17.20 6.29
C ASP A 26 9.54 -15.89 6.40
N GLU A 27 10.30 -15.73 7.49
CA GLU A 27 11.15 -14.55 7.68
C GLU A 27 12.21 -14.40 6.58
N LYS A 28 12.80 -15.49 6.12
CA LYS A 28 13.84 -15.48 5.08
C LYS A 28 13.26 -15.09 3.74
N ASP A 29 12.05 -15.53 3.44
CA ASP A 29 11.36 -15.19 2.19
C ASP A 29 11.00 -13.70 2.15
N ILE A 30 10.56 -13.13 3.27
CA ILE A 30 10.33 -11.69 3.40
C ILE A 30 11.62 -10.90 3.15
N GLU A 31 12.75 -11.30 3.75
CA GLU A 31 14.04 -10.66 3.50
C GLU A 31 14.46 -10.74 2.02
N LYS A 32 14.28 -11.90 1.38
CA LYS A 32 14.55 -12.06 -0.05
C LYS A 32 13.67 -11.16 -0.89
N ILE A 33 12.37 -11.09 -0.60
CA ILE A 33 11.41 -10.21 -1.28
C ILE A 33 11.89 -8.76 -1.20
N PHE A 34 12.27 -8.26 -0.01
CA PHE A 34 12.78 -6.90 0.12
C PHE A 34 14.02 -6.64 -0.75
N ARG A 35 14.98 -7.58 -0.81
CA ARG A 35 16.17 -7.45 -1.67
C ARG A 35 15.83 -7.46 -3.16
N LYS A 36 14.85 -8.29 -3.56
CA LYS A 36 14.36 -8.36 -4.94
C LYS A 36 13.66 -7.07 -5.35
N LEU A 37 12.77 -6.54 -4.49
CA LEU A 37 12.12 -5.25 -4.71
C LEU A 37 13.14 -4.13 -4.93
N ASP A 38 14.14 -4.02 -4.06
CA ASP A 38 15.21 -3.03 -4.20
C ASP A 38 15.97 -3.14 -5.53
N SER A 39 16.13 -4.36 -6.05
CA SER A 39 16.81 -4.61 -7.32
C SER A 39 15.91 -4.26 -8.51
N LEU A 40 14.64 -4.65 -8.45
CA LEU A 40 13.61 -4.36 -9.46
C LEU A 40 13.35 -2.85 -9.58
N GLU A 41 13.23 -2.14 -8.46
CA GLU A 41 13.05 -0.68 -8.43
C GLU A 41 14.20 0.04 -9.14
N LYS A 42 15.45 -0.37 -8.89
CA LYS A 42 16.64 0.18 -9.55
C LYS A 42 16.69 -0.18 -11.03
N LYS A 43 16.40 -1.43 -11.38
CA LYS A 43 16.42 -1.93 -12.75
C LYS A 43 15.44 -1.18 -13.65
N PHE A 44 14.22 -0.95 -13.16
CA PHE A 44 13.14 -0.39 -13.96
C PHE A 44 12.84 1.09 -13.68
N GLY A 45 13.47 1.69 -12.67
CA GLY A 45 13.16 3.06 -12.25
C GLY A 45 11.74 3.21 -11.70
N LEU A 46 11.25 2.17 -11.02
CA LEU A 46 9.90 2.10 -10.47
C LEU A 46 9.92 2.23 -8.95
N ALA A 47 8.77 2.55 -8.37
CA ALA A 47 8.49 2.32 -6.96
C ALA A 47 7.56 1.11 -6.83
N ILE A 48 7.96 0.12 -6.05
CA ILE A 48 7.21 -1.13 -5.87
C ILE A 48 7.06 -1.38 -4.37
N GLN A 49 5.82 -1.58 -3.92
CA GLN A 49 5.54 -1.84 -2.51
C GLN A 49 4.50 -2.94 -2.34
N LEU A 50 4.79 -3.89 -1.44
CA LEU A 50 3.85 -4.92 -0.99
C LEU A 50 3.27 -4.58 0.38
N PHE A 51 2.03 -5.02 0.61
CA PHE A 51 1.32 -4.82 1.86
C PHE A 51 0.64 -6.09 2.31
N ASN A 52 0.70 -6.36 3.61
CA ASN A 52 -0.13 -7.39 4.23
C ASN A 52 -1.61 -7.12 3.88
N SER A 53 -2.25 -8.09 3.23
CA SER A 53 -3.58 -7.91 2.65
C SER A 53 -4.67 -7.68 3.69
N GLU A 54 -4.49 -8.17 4.92
CA GLU A 54 -5.46 -8.05 6.02
C GLU A 54 -5.49 -6.64 6.62
N ASN A 55 -4.40 -5.88 6.46
CA ASN A 55 -4.27 -4.54 7.03
C ASN A 55 -4.66 -3.44 6.04
N ILE A 56 -5.14 -3.79 4.84
CA ILE A 56 -5.53 -2.84 3.80
C ILE A 56 -7.05 -2.89 3.58
N VAL A 57 -7.69 -1.73 3.73
CA VAL A 57 -9.13 -1.57 3.50
C VAL A 57 -9.51 -1.89 2.04
N SER A 58 -8.84 -1.25 1.08
CA SER A 58 -9.03 -1.55 -0.35
C SER A 58 -7.95 -0.91 -1.21
N TRP A 59 -8.03 -1.09 -2.53
CA TRP A 59 -7.15 -0.40 -3.47
C TRP A 59 -7.24 1.13 -3.36
N ARG A 60 -8.40 1.68 -2.97
CA ARG A 60 -8.58 3.13 -2.76
C ARG A 60 -7.67 3.62 -1.64
N HIS A 61 -7.53 2.84 -0.58
CA HIS A 61 -6.63 3.14 0.53
C HIS A 61 -5.19 3.37 0.05
N ILE A 62 -4.66 2.45 -0.76
CA ILE A 62 -3.32 2.53 -1.34
C ILE A 62 -3.23 3.70 -2.34
N LEU A 63 -4.26 3.92 -3.15
CA LEU A 63 -4.27 5.02 -4.11
C LEU A 63 -4.20 6.39 -3.41
N TYR A 64 -4.93 6.60 -2.31
CA TYR A 64 -4.81 7.81 -1.50
C TYR A 64 -3.38 8.00 -0.98
N ALA A 65 -2.74 6.92 -0.50
CA ALA A 65 -1.35 6.97 -0.06
C ALA A 65 -0.40 7.37 -1.20
N CYS A 66 -0.60 6.81 -2.39
CA CYS A 66 0.18 7.16 -3.59
C CYS A 66 0.03 8.63 -3.96
N ASN A 67 -1.19 9.18 -3.86
CA ASN A 67 -1.48 10.59 -4.11
C ASN A 67 -0.73 11.50 -3.15
N ILE A 68 -0.82 11.21 -1.85
CA ILE A 68 -0.15 11.99 -0.80
C ILE A 68 1.37 11.89 -0.97
N ALA A 69 1.91 10.66 -1.09
CA ALA A 69 3.32 10.39 -1.29
C ALA A 69 3.90 11.13 -2.49
N SER A 70 3.26 11.00 -3.67
CA SER A 70 3.74 11.62 -4.91
C SER A 70 3.65 13.14 -4.89
N ALA A 71 2.63 13.69 -4.24
CA ALA A 71 2.52 15.14 -4.06
C ALA A 71 3.65 15.68 -3.16
N ASN A 72 3.95 15.03 -2.04
CA ASN A 72 5.01 15.47 -1.13
C ASN A 72 6.41 15.20 -1.70
N TRP A 73 6.60 14.09 -2.41
CA TRP A 73 7.84 13.77 -3.11
C TRP A 73 8.27 14.88 -4.06
N ARG A 74 7.34 15.39 -4.87
CA ARG A 74 7.61 16.49 -5.81
C ARG A 74 7.90 17.82 -5.13
N LYS A 75 7.22 18.10 -4.03
CA LYS A 75 7.39 19.34 -3.26
C LYS A 75 8.67 19.35 -2.41
N GLY A 76 9.42 18.24 -2.38
CA GLY A 76 10.64 18.11 -1.59
C GLY A 76 10.42 17.73 -0.12
N PHE A 77 9.18 17.61 0.33
CA PHE A 77 8.78 17.25 1.70
C PHE A 77 8.71 15.73 1.92
N LYS A 78 9.65 14.98 1.34
CA LYS A 78 9.71 13.51 1.50
C LYS A 78 10.33 13.14 2.84
N ILE A 79 9.75 12.16 3.52
CA ILE A 79 10.24 11.60 4.79
C ILE A 79 11.40 10.61 4.53
N SER A 80 11.33 9.91 3.40
CA SER A 80 12.22 8.80 3.02
C SER A 80 12.94 9.07 1.69
N ARG A 81 13.98 8.26 1.43
CA ARG A 81 14.78 8.27 0.20
C ARG A 81 14.18 7.45 -0.94
N LYS A 82 13.08 6.73 -0.71
CA LYS A 82 12.36 5.95 -1.74
C LYS A 82 10.87 6.27 -1.73
N LEU A 83 10.28 6.36 -2.93
CA LEU A 83 8.84 6.63 -3.06
C LEU A 83 7.99 5.45 -2.54
N SER A 84 8.44 4.21 -2.72
CA SER A 84 7.79 3.02 -2.14
C SER A 84 7.66 3.11 -0.62
N LEU A 85 8.71 3.58 0.05
CA LEU A 85 8.71 3.80 1.50
C LEU A 85 7.82 4.97 1.92
N GLU A 86 7.73 6.06 1.13
CA GLU A 86 6.71 7.09 1.38
C GLU A 86 5.31 6.49 1.33
N ILE A 87 5.01 5.72 0.27
CA ILE A 87 3.69 5.10 0.10
C ILE A 87 3.40 4.20 1.30
N LEU A 88 4.36 3.38 1.75
CA LEU A 88 4.23 2.58 2.97
C LEU A 88 3.87 3.43 4.19
N LEU A 89 4.60 4.51 4.42
CA LEU A 89 4.40 5.41 5.56
C LEU A 89 3.00 6.02 5.54
N TYR A 90 2.55 6.57 4.40
CA TYR A 90 1.21 7.14 4.28
C TYR A 90 0.11 6.09 4.37
N THR A 91 0.28 4.90 3.78
CA THR A 91 -0.67 3.78 3.95
C THR A 91 -0.77 3.36 5.40
N SER A 92 0.33 3.38 6.14
CA SER A 92 0.34 3.01 7.57
C SER A 92 -0.12 4.13 8.51
N CYS A 93 -0.31 5.36 8.02
CA CYS A 93 -0.51 6.57 8.83
C CYS A 93 0.63 6.80 9.85
N GLN A 94 1.89 6.51 9.51
CA GLN A 94 3.05 6.65 10.40
C GLN A 94 4.19 7.43 9.73
N HIS A 95 5.11 7.96 10.55
CA HIS A 95 6.34 8.62 10.08
C HIS A 95 7.59 7.75 10.20
N GLN A 96 7.57 6.76 11.09
CA GLN A 96 8.70 5.87 11.33
C GLN A 96 8.56 4.62 10.48
N ILE A 97 9.58 4.32 9.67
CA ILE A 97 9.57 3.18 8.73
C ILE A 97 9.32 1.88 9.48
N ASP A 98 10.03 1.63 10.58
CA ASP A 98 9.88 0.39 11.34
C ASP A 98 8.46 0.17 11.86
N VAL A 99 7.78 1.24 12.27
CA VAL A 99 6.39 1.18 12.73
C VAL A 99 5.45 0.96 11.54
N GLY A 100 5.71 1.62 10.41
CA GLY A 100 4.97 1.43 9.17
C GLY A 100 5.07 0.00 8.64
N VAL A 101 6.28 -0.57 8.59
CA VAL A 101 6.53 -1.96 8.20
C VAL A 101 5.78 -2.91 9.13
N LYS A 102 5.90 -2.74 10.45
CA LYS A 102 5.15 -3.58 11.41
C LYS A 102 3.64 -3.49 11.23
N ARG A 103 3.13 -2.31 10.84
CA ARG A 103 1.69 -2.09 10.69
C ARG A 103 1.14 -2.66 9.38
N VAL A 104 1.75 -2.38 8.23
CA VAL A 104 1.16 -2.72 6.92
C VAL A 104 2.08 -3.52 5.99
N GLY A 105 3.34 -3.76 6.39
CA GLY A 105 4.26 -4.62 5.66
C GLY A 105 3.91 -6.10 5.80
N LEU A 106 4.53 -6.93 4.95
CA LEU A 106 4.38 -8.39 4.96
C LEU A 106 4.80 -8.98 6.31
N ARG A 107 4.16 -10.09 6.68
CA ARG A 107 4.42 -10.85 7.91
C ARG A 107 4.64 -12.33 7.62
N PRO A 108 5.42 -13.03 8.45
CA PRO A 108 5.50 -14.49 8.36
C PRO A 108 4.10 -15.10 8.47
N GLY A 109 3.79 -16.06 7.61
CA GLY A 109 2.47 -16.64 7.47
C GLY A 109 1.64 -16.06 6.32
N ASP A 110 1.95 -14.86 5.83
CA ASP A 110 1.21 -14.23 4.74
C ASP A 110 1.24 -15.10 3.47
N ARG A 111 0.07 -15.24 2.84
CA ARG A 111 -0.08 -15.90 1.52
C ARG A 111 -0.55 -14.96 0.43
N TYR A 112 -1.04 -13.79 0.83
CA TYR A 112 -1.63 -12.81 -0.07
C TYR A 112 -1.08 -11.43 0.26
N SER A 113 -0.97 -10.60 -0.77
CA SER A 113 -0.50 -9.23 -0.62
C SER A 113 -1.24 -8.32 -1.58
N TRP A 114 -1.44 -7.07 -1.17
CA TRP A 114 -1.58 -6.01 -2.16
C TRP A 114 -0.20 -5.64 -2.69
N ILE A 115 -0.11 -5.34 -3.97
CA ILE A 115 1.07 -4.74 -4.57
C ILE A 115 0.68 -3.44 -5.26
N VAL A 116 1.55 -2.44 -5.13
CA VAL A 116 1.48 -1.21 -5.91
C VAL A 116 2.77 -1.00 -6.68
N ILE A 117 2.62 -0.61 -7.95
CA ILE A 117 3.72 -0.26 -8.84
C ILE A 117 3.47 1.14 -9.36
N VAL A 118 4.45 2.03 -9.20
CA VAL A 118 4.39 3.43 -9.64
C VAL A 118 5.58 3.77 -10.52
N GLY A 119 5.32 4.27 -11.73
CA GLY A 119 6.36 4.70 -12.68
C GLY A 119 5.83 5.00 -14.07
N GLU A 120 6.68 5.48 -14.98
CA GLU A 120 6.26 5.93 -16.31
C GLU A 120 6.10 4.77 -17.31
N ASN A 121 7.02 3.81 -17.28
CA ASN A 121 7.13 2.72 -18.25
C ASN A 121 6.79 1.38 -17.59
N ILE A 122 5.50 1.16 -17.31
CA ILE A 122 5.01 -0.13 -16.79
C ILE A 122 4.29 -0.87 -17.92
N ASP A 123 4.89 -1.93 -18.43
CA ASP A 123 4.30 -2.82 -19.44
C ASP A 123 4.15 -4.25 -18.89
N ASP A 124 3.52 -5.12 -19.68
CA ASP A 124 3.21 -6.49 -19.25
C ASP A 124 4.46 -7.35 -19.03
N ASN A 125 5.58 -7.07 -19.73
CA ASN A 125 6.84 -7.79 -19.52
C ASN A 125 7.45 -7.41 -18.17
N VAL A 126 7.43 -6.13 -17.81
CA VAL A 126 7.91 -5.66 -16.51
C VAL A 126 7.05 -6.23 -15.38
N ILE A 127 5.72 -6.28 -15.56
CA ILE A 127 4.82 -6.89 -14.57
C ILE A 127 5.12 -8.39 -14.43
N GLY A 128 5.28 -9.11 -15.54
CA GLY A 128 5.63 -10.53 -15.54
C GLY A 128 6.94 -10.81 -14.80
N GLU A 129 7.99 -10.04 -15.08
CA GLU A 129 9.28 -10.22 -14.41
C GLU A 129 9.20 -9.94 -12.90
N ILE A 130 8.44 -8.92 -12.49
CA ILE A 130 8.21 -8.63 -11.06
C ILE A 130 7.50 -9.82 -10.40
N LEU A 131 6.48 -10.40 -11.03
CA LEU A 131 5.72 -11.53 -10.49
C LEU A 131 6.58 -12.79 -10.39
N ASP A 132 7.36 -13.08 -11.42
CA ASP A 132 8.27 -14.23 -11.46
C ASP A 132 9.35 -14.12 -10.36
N GLU A 133 9.96 -12.94 -10.22
CA GLU A 133 10.93 -12.69 -9.15
C GLU A 133 10.29 -12.82 -7.77
N LEU A 134 9.04 -12.43 -7.59
CA LEU A 134 8.36 -12.54 -6.30
C LEU A 134 7.77 -13.92 -6.01
N ASP A 135 7.86 -14.88 -6.94
CA ASP A 135 7.20 -16.18 -6.88
C ASP A 135 5.70 -16.04 -6.52
N ALA A 136 5.04 -15.14 -7.25
CA ALA A 136 3.69 -14.70 -6.96
C ALA A 136 2.83 -14.62 -8.22
N ASN A 137 1.53 -14.87 -8.07
CA ASN A 137 0.55 -14.82 -9.15
C ASN A 137 -0.53 -13.78 -8.84
N ILE A 138 -1.03 -13.09 -9.87
CA ILE A 138 -2.18 -12.20 -9.69
C ILE A 138 -3.38 -13.04 -9.24
N THR A 139 -4.09 -12.56 -8.21
CA THR A 139 -5.29 -13.21 -7.70
C THR A 139 -6.49 -12.28 -7.71
N PHE A 140 -7.66 -12.85 -8.00
CA PHE A 140 -8.95 -12.17 -7.96
C PHE A 140 -9.76 -12.51 -6.71
N MET A 141 -9.16 -13.25 -5.78
CA MET A 141 -9.84 -13.65 -4.56
C MET A 141 -10.33 -12.40 -3.81
N ARG A 142 -11.65 -12.37 -3.57
CA ARG A 142 -12.25 -11.38 -2.70
C ARG A 142 -11.99 -11.80 -1.26
N PHE A 143 -11.15 -11.03 -0.59
CA PHE A 143 -11.07 -11.02 0.86
C PHE A 143 -11.98 -9.94 1.36
N ASP A 144 -12.98 -10.36 2.13
CA ASP A 144 -13.75 -9.43 2.96
C ASP A 144 -12.81 -8.89 4.03
N ILE A 145 -12.87 -7.57 4.24
CA ILE A 145 -12.16 -6.95 5.35
C ILE A 145 -12.86 -7.34 6.65
N ASP A 146 -12.10 -7.60 7.71
CA ASP A 146 -12.64 -7.57 9.08
C ASP A 146 -12.61 -6.11 9.56
N PRO A 147 -13.77 -5.42 9.66
CA PRO A 147 -13.80 -4.02 10.09
C PRO A 147 -13.22 -3.83 11.49
N THR A 148 -13.43 -4.79 12.39
CA THR A 148 -12.92 -4.75 13.76
C THR A 148 -11.41 -4.80 13.78
N HIS A 149 -10.83 -5.64 12.92
CA HIS A 149 -9.37 -5.71 12.74
C HIS A 149 -8.81 -4.40 12.20
N ILE A 150 -9.38 -3.86 11.13
CA ILE A 150 -8.95 -2.57 10.55
C ILE A 150 -9.05 -1.45 11.60
N MET A 151 -10.16 -1.40 12.35
CA MET A 151 -10.34 -0.42 13.42
C MET A 151 -9.20 -0.48 14.44
N ARG A 152 -8.79 -1.68 14.87
CA ARG A 152 -7.64 -1.86 15.78
C ARG A 152 -6.33 -1.41 15.14
N VAL A 153 -6.08 -1.75 13.89
CA VAL A 153 -4.84 -1.41 13.17
C VAL A 153 -4.65 0.12 13.05
N TYR A 154 -5.73 0.86 12.76
CA TYR A 154 -5.68 2.31 12.52
C TYR A 154 -6.19 3.17 13.69
N GLY A 155 -6.61 2.55 14.79
CA GLY A 155 -7.14 3.24 15.96
C GLY A 155 -8.43 4.01 15.63
N VAL A 156 -9.35 3.39 14.91
CA VAL A 156 -10.70 3.93 14.62
C VAL A 156 -11.64 3.46 15.72
N TYR A 157 -12.32 4.40 16.37
CA TYR A 157 -13.27 4.08 17.45
C TYR A 157 -14.63 3.66 16.88
N GLU A 158 -15.41 2.91 17.65
CA GLU A 158 -16.71 2.41 17.21
C GLU A 158 -17.70 3.55 16.91
N GLU A 159 -17.72 4.59 17.74
CA GLU A 159 -18.53 5.79 17.54
C GLU A 159 -18.12 6.54 16.27
N GLU A 160 -16.81 6.59 15.98
CA GLU A 160 -16.27 7.22 14.79
C GLU A 160 -16.76 6.49 13.52
N LEU A 161 -16.66 5.16 13.51
CA LEU A 161 -17.14 4.34 12.41
C LEU A 161 -18.66 4.47 12.25
N LYS A 162 -19.43 4.43 13.35
CA LYS A 162 -20.89 4.62 13.35
C LYS A 162 -21.30 5.96 12.73
N LEU A 163 -20.58 7.03 13.05
CA LEU A 163 -20.83 8.34 12.46
C LEU A 163 -20.51 8.36 10.97
N SER A 164 -19.35 7.82 10.59
CA SER A 164 -18.95 7.77 9.18
C SER A 164 -19.90 6.94 8.32
N LEU A 165 -20.47 5.85 8.87
CA LEU A 165 -21.45 5.00 8.19
C LEU A 165 -22.73 5.75 7.80
N LYS A 166 -23.11 6.82 8.53
CA LYS A 166 -24.32 7.60 8.20
C LYS A 166 -24.22 8.32 6.85
N SER A 167 -23.01 8.53 6.35
CA SER A 167 -22.73 9.27 5.11
C SER A 167 -21.87 8.47 4.13
N SER A 168 -21.77 7.15 4.30
CA SER A 168 -20.96 6.26 3.44
C SER A 168 -21.84 5.18 2.83
N GLU A 169 -21.56 4.75 1.62
CA GLU A 169 -22.34 3.71 0.94
C GLU A 169 -22.15 2.33 1.57
N ASN A 170 -20.97 2.09 2.17
CA ASN A 170 -20.59 0.80 2.75
C ASN A 170 -19.50 0.97 3.82
N VAL A 171 -19.18 -0.14 4.50
CA VAL A 171 -18.17 -0.19 5.58
C VAL A 171 -16.77 0.15 5.10
N GLU A 172 -16.41 -0.24 3.87
CA GLU A 172 -15.10 0.08 3.28
C GLU A 172 -14.94 1.60 3.17
N GLU A 173 -15.93 2.28 2.60
CA GLU A 173 -15.93 3.73 2.47
C GLU A 173 -15.94 4.44 3.82
N ALA A 174 -16.71 3.95 4.78
CA ALA A 174 -16.73 4.51 6.13
C ALA A 174 -15.35 4.41 6.81
N LEU A 175 -14.68 3.26 6.70
CA LEU A 175 -13.32 3.10 7.22
C LEU A 175 -12.32 4.02 6.51
N LEU A 176 -12.42 4.17 5.19
CA LEU A 176 -11.58 5.10 4.43
C LEU A 176 -11.77 6.55 4.91
N ASN A 177 -13.01 6.98 5.15
CA ASN A 177 -13.32 8.31 5.66
C ASN A 177 -12.72 8.57 7.05
N CYS A 178 -12.59 7.55 7.89
CA CYS A 178 -11.86 7.64 9.17
C CYS A 178 -10.33 7.65 8.97
N ILE A 179 -9.81 6.86 8.03
CA ILE A 179 -8.36 6.64 7.87
C ILE A 179 -7.67 7.76 7.09
N ILE A 180 -8.29 8.29 6.02
CA ILE A 180 -7.70 9.34 5.16
C ILE A 180 -7.26 10.58 5.96
N PRO A 181 -8.02 11.09 6.94
CA PRO A 181 -7.55 12.18 7.81
C PRO A 181 -6.25 11.82 8.55
N ARG A 182 -6.12 10.58 9.04
CA ARG A 182 -4.90 10.10 9.71
C ARG A 182 -3.70 10.05 8.76
N MET A 183 -3.92 9.68 7.50
CA MET A 183 -2.87 9.72 6.46
C MET A 183 -2.37 11.16 6.24
N ASN A 184 -3.28 12.14 6.23
CA ASN A 184 -2.93 13.55 6.05
C ASN A 184 -2.24 14.17 7.27
N MET A 185 -2.51 13.67 8.48
CA MET A 185 -1.78 14.09 9.69
C MET A 185 -0.29 13.76 9.62
N VAL A 186 0.09 12.72 8.86
CA VAL A 186 1.50 12.43 8.55
C VAL A 186 2.15 13.57 7.78
N VAL A 187 1.40 14.33 6.98
CA VAL A 187 1.94 15.47 6.23
C VAL A 187 2.17 16.69 7.13
N LEU A 188 1.30 16.91 8.12
CA LEU A 188 1.28 18.15 8.91
C LEU A 188 2.45 18.25 9.90
N ARG A 189 2.92 17.12 10.44
CA ARG A 189 4.04 17.12 11.40
C ARG A 189 5.38 17.48 10.76
N GLU A 190 5.54 17.29 9.45
CA GLU A 190 6.77 17.63 8.70
C GLU A 190 6.84 19.11 8.29
N LYS A 191 5.73 19.85 8.37
CA LYS A 191 5.68 21.28 7.98
C LYS A 191 5.86 22.26 9.13
N ILE A 192 5.91 21.76 10.37
CA ILE A 192 5.97 22.55 11.60
C ILE A 192 7.39 22.51 12.21
N VAL A 193 8.32 21.79 11.58
CA VAL A 193 9.76 21.75 11.91
C VAL A 193 10.54 22.49 10.84
#